data_AF-A0A954FPA0-F1
#
_entry.id   AF-A0A954FPA0-F1
#
_cell.length_a   1.000
_cell.length_b   1.000
_cell.length_c   1.000
_cell.angle_alpha   90.00
_cell.angle_beta   90.00
_cell.angle_gamma   90.00
#
_symmetry.space_group_name_H-M   'P 1'
#
loop_
_entity.id
_entity.type
_entity.pdbx_description
1 polymer ?
#
loop_
_entity_poly.entity_id
_entity_poly.type
_entity_poly.pdbx_seq_one_letter_code
_entity_poly.pdbx_strand_id
1 'polypeptide(L)'
;MTKRSPGRPTPQPSESLLILGCFLVIAWSAGNSLLFAGDVQPDNVRFIDCSLLVAPELPATWPSHPFPRFQLIHEQTIGVNSGYNIDVLLIDGNTGTQLDVPPHSVARPELKREKSGPFGLAYTDKIEAWQFGGEACVVDVRDLLDQAPNGVSPLVLPSHIERFEQQHRRLRFGDVVLFRSDYSDKYYQPLPDGYRYIADVVDRKAPGYPDPNPETMEFLATRGVMTLGTDSASMGPMPNLAEPTHYAGLRHGMIWTEGATSLGTLPATGAFYCMLGPKHADGPYSETRAFAIVGGELAPRLIESARNKRAIDLSPTLAMNLPVTNPGSLAGRHRQVYVKVDFLYSPELDMWHHTHLMDATAGTHLITPSFALPPEGASVEYSAEVRGWLADYEAKYGQRGFSHRTTEQVPLDWTCGNARVVDVRSLVGSAPQSSWPASPEVTVDLLKADEAAHGAFEAGQIIVLFTGHIDRFFKPAPDDKGVWQEPLSGKSEGWPVPGPDAIHYLHQKGIRCIATDAPDLGGVNPRSALMTYWALGGHDMVGIEFLNNVSQIPSNAYFLFAPTRIRNSHASPGRAIVLY
;
A
#
# COMPACT_ATOMS: atom_id res chain seq x y z
N MET A 1 20.97 -65.31 20.89
CA MET A 1 21.24 -66.04 22.13
C MET A 1 21.86 -65.08 23.14
N THR A 2 21.16 -64.84 24.25
CA THR A 2 21.63 -64.63 25.66
C THR A 2 23.07 -64.16 25.91
N LYS A 3 23.43 -63.29 26.88
CA LYS A 3 22.79 -62.73 28.08
C LYS A 3 23.78 -61.72 28.72
N ARG A 4 23.21 -60.70 29.40
CA ARG A 4 23.58 -60.14 30.73
C ARG A 4 24.92 -59.39 30.98
N SER A 5 24.74 -58.14 31.42
CA SER A 5 25.55 -57.38 32.40
C SER A 5 25.49 -58.03 33.80
N PRO A 6 26.43 -57.77 34.74
CA PRO A 6 26.22 -56.66 35.70
C PRO A 6 27.50 -55.99 36.26
N GLY A 7 27.31 -54.82 36.89
CA GLY A 7 28.01 -54.49 38.14
C GLY A 7 28.98 -53.30 38.12
N ARG A 8 28.57 -52.19 38.76
CA ARG A 8 29.48 -51.17 39.32
C ARG A 8 30.00 -51.63 40.69
N PRO A 9 31.14 -51.08 41.12
CA PRO A 9 31.19 -50.46 42.45
C PRO A 9 31.85 -49.07 42.45
N THR A 10 31.38 -48.23 43.36
CA THR A 10 31.93 -46.91 43.76
C THR A 10 33.25 -47.03 44.52
N PRO A 11 34.08 -45.98 44.50
CA PRO A 11 34.66 -45.48 45.75
C PRO A 11 34.71 -43.95 45.86
N GLN A 12 34.49 -43.43 47.07
CA GLN A 12 35.07 -42.16 47.57
C GLN A 12 36.57 -42.41 47.90
N PRO A 13 37.51 -41.42 47.80
CA PRO A 13 37.69 -40.46 48.91
C PRO A 13 38.29 -39.07 48.59
N SER A 14 38.20 -38.22 49.62
CA SER A 14 39.16 -37.21 50.11
C SER A 14 39.58 -35.99 49.28
N GLU A 15 39.09 -34.87 49.78
CA GLU A 15 39.53 -33.46 49.82
C GLU A 15 41.02 -33.12 49.64
N SER A 16 41.26 -32.07 48.84
CA SER A 16 42.21 -30.93 48.95
C SER A 16 42.21 -30.24 47.57
N LEU A 17 42.11 -28.95 47.31
CA LEU A 17 42.26 -27.70 48.06
C LEU A 17 41.56 -26.58 47.25
N LEU A 18 41.24 -25.46 47.90
CA LEU A 18 40.57 -24.22 47.45
C LEU A 18 40.90 -23.76 46.00
N ILE A 19 40.02 -23.09 45.23
CA ILE A 19 39.62 -21.68 45.40
C ILE A 19 38.33 -21.37 44.59
N LEU A 20 37.48 -20.56 45.22
CA LEU A 20 36.25 -19.87 44.82
C LEU A 20 36.07 -19.57 43.31
N GLY A 21 35.02 -20.17 42.73
CA GLY A 21 34.41 -19.75 41.46
C GLY A 21 32.94 -20.13 41.48
N CYS A 22 32.07 -19.20 41.93
CA CYS A 22 30.63 -19.43 42.00
C CYS A 22 30.03 -19.57 40.60
N PHE A 23 29.85 -20.81 40.15
CA PHE A 23 28.89 -21.16 39.12
C PHE A 23 27.48 -21.06 39.72
N LEU A 24 26.74 -20.03 39.33
CA LEU A 24 25.30 -20.00 39.55
C LEU A 24 24.66 -20.99 38.57
N VAL A 25 23.94 -21.96 39.12
CA VAL A 25 22.97 -22.77 38.41
C VAL A 25 21.93 -21.82 37.80
N ILE A 26 21.97 -21.62 36.49
CA ILE A 26 20.88 -20.96 35.77
C ILE A 26 19.76 -22.00 35.68
N ALA A 27 18.85 -21.94 36.65
CA ALA A 27 17.53 -22.52 36.48
C ALA A 27 16.89 -21.86 35.26
N TRP A 28 16.63 -22.66 34.22
CA TRP A 28 15.75 -22.30 33.12
C TRP A 28 14.33 -22.18 33.66
N SER A 29 13.99 -20.99 34.16
CA SER A 29 12.59 -20.56 34.28
C SER A 29 12.22 -19.88 32.97
N ALA A 30 11.49 -20.61 32.13
CA ALA A 30 10.69 -20.06 31.04
C ALA A 30 9.65 -19.12 31.66
N GLY A 31 10.02 -17.84 31.78
CA GLY A 31 9.12 -16.76 32.11
C GLY A 31 8.65 -16.12 30.80
N ASN A 32 7.45 -16.52 30.37
CA ASN A 32 6.67 -15.81 29.37
C ASN A 32 6.69 -14.32 29.66
N SER A 33 7.39 -13.55 28.83
CA SER A 33 7.16 -12.12 28.74
C SER A 33 5.89 -11.93 27.93
N LEU A 34 4.76 -11.97 28.63
CA LEU A 34 3.55 -11.27 28.22
C LEU A 34 3.95 -9.81 28.01
N LEU A 35 4.21 -9.42 26.77
CA LEU A 35 4.20 -8.02 26.39
C LEU A 35 2.75 -7.57 26.51
N PHE A 36 2.48 -6.95 27.65
CA PHE A 36 1.29 -6.17 27.89
C PHE A 36 1.06 -5.22 26.71
N ALA A 37 -0.21 -5.08 26.31
CA ALA A 37 -0.67 -3.96 25.52
C ALA A 37 -0.03 -2.69 26.07
N GLY A 38 0.89 -2.11 25.32
CA GLY A 38 1.51 -0.84 25.69
C GLY A 38 0.39 0.18 25.82
N ASP A 39 0.26 0.78 27.00
CA ASP A 39 -0.59 1.93 27.23
C ASP A 39 -0.40 2.91 26.07
N VAL A 40 -1.47 3.14 25.31
CA VAL A 40 -1.50 4.20 24.32
C VAL A 40 -1.34 5.50 25.10
N GLN A 41 -0.13 6.08 25.10
CA GLN A 41 0.02 7.45 25.55
C GLN A 41 -0.89 8.30 24.65
N PRO A 42 -1.90 9.00 25.20
CA PRO A 42 -2.94 9.65 24.41
C PRO A 42 -2.41 10.60 23.34
N ASP A 43 -1.22 11.16 23.55
CA ASP A 43 -0.69 12.26 22.76
C ASP A 43 0.20 11.81 21.58
N ASN A 44 0.63 10.54 21.52
CA ASN A 44 1.54 10.10 20.46
C ASN A 44 0.80 9.41 19.32
N VAL A 45 0.84 10.02 18.13
CA VAL A 45 0.29 9.47 16.90
C VAL A 45 1.12 8.27 16.46
N ARG A 46 0.47 7.14 16.18
CA ARG A 46 1.13 5.95 15.61
C ARG A 46 0.37 5.44 14.40
N PHE A 47 1.12 5.03 13.38
CA PHE A 47 0.61 4.31 12.23
C PHE A 47 0.77 2.81 12.46
N ILE A 48 -0.32 2.07 12.28
CA ILE A 48 -0.38 0.62 12.35
C ILE A 48 -0.63 0.11 10.94
N ASP A 49 0.30 -0.65 10.39
CA ASP A 49 0.08 -1.32 9.11
C ASP A 49 -0.86 -2.52 9.32
N CYS A 50 -2.03 -2.48 8.69
CA CYS A 50 -3.06 -3.51 8.79
C CYS A 50 -3.09 -4.40 7.55
N SER A 51 -2.02 -4.42 6.75
CA SER A 51 -1.95 -5.18 5.50
C SER A 51 -0.99 -6.36 5.58
N LEU A 52 -1.38 -7.46 4.94
CA LEU A 52 -0.54 -8.62 4.71
C LEU A 52 0.63 -8.23 3.81
N LEU A 53 1.79 -8.82 4.09
CA LEU A 53 2.95 -8.70 3.23
C LEU A 53 2.74 -9.55 1.98
N VAL A 54 2.87 -8.98 0.79
CA VAL A 54 2.77 -9.73 -0.47
C VAL A 54 4.14 -10.25 -0.89
N ALA A 55 4.26 -11.57 -1.07
CA ALA A 55 5.43 -12.23 -1.62
C ALA A 55 5.07 -13.60 -2.24
N PRO A 56 5.85 -14.13 -3.21
CA PRO A 56 5.53 -15.39 -3.89
C PRO A 56 5.46 -16.63 -2.99
N GLU A 57 6.16 -16.65 -1.87
CA GLU A 57 6.13 -17.75 -0.89
C GLU A 57 5.08 -17.58 0.21
N LEU A 58 4.30 -16.50 0.20
CA LEU A 58 3.20 -16.30 1.14
C LEU A 58 1.88 -16.72 0.47
N PRO A 59 0.84 -17.11 1.25
CA PRO A 59 -0.48 -17.46 0.72
C PRO A 59 -1.26 -16.19 0.32
N ALA A 60 -0.64 -15.33 -0.50
CA ALA A 60 -1.17 -14.04 -0.91
C ALA A 60 -2.15 -14.14 -2.09
N THR A 61 -2.19 -15.26 -2.81
CA THR A 61 -3.13 -15.45 -3.94
C THR A 61 -4.15 -16.50 -3.57
N TRP A 62 -5.40 -16.30 -4.01
CA TRP A 62 -6.43 -17.33 -3.95
C TRP A 62 -5.96 -18.65 -4.63
N PRO A 63 -6.05 -19.81 -3.95
CA PRO A 63 -5.33 -21.01 -4.38
C PRO A 63 -6.04 -21.85 -5.45
N SER A 64 -7.27 -21.52 -5.85
CA SER A 64 -8.04 -22.31 -6.81
C SER A 64 -7.84 -21.85 -8.26
N HIS A 65 -7.88 -22.80 -9.20
CA HIS A 65 -7.98 -22.47 -10.63
C HIS A 65 -9.28 -21.68 -10.91
N PRO A 66 -9.27 -20.63 -11.76
CA PRO A 66 -8.17 -20.18 -12.63
C PRO A 66 -7.38 -18.96 -12.12
N PHE A 67 -7.36 -18.68 -10.82
CA PHE A 67 -6.69 -17.47 -10.30
C PHE A 67 -5.18 -17.45 -10.61
N PRO A 68 -4.66 -16.35 -11.20
CA PRO A 68 -3.25 -16.21 -11.52
C PRO A 68 -2.44 -15.97 -10.24
N ARG A 69 -1.27 -16.59 -10.14
CA ARG A 69 -0.35 -16.37 -9.02
C ARG A 69 0.35 -15.03 -9.13
N PHE A 70 0.50 -14.34 -7.98
CA PHE A 70 1.33 -13.15 -7.88
C PHE A 70 2.76 -13.41 -8.39
N GLN A 71 3.31 -12.46 -9.16
CA GLN A 71 4.72 -12.46 -9.55
C GLN A 71 5.32 -11.06 -9.39
N LEU A 72 6.51 -11.01 -8.79
CA LEU A 72 7.41 -9.87 -8.82
C LEU A 72 8.59 -10.24 -9.73
N ILE A 73 8.78 -9.49 -10.82
CA ILE A 73 9.84 -9.70 -11.80
C ILE A 73 10.76 -8.49 -11.74
N HIS A 74 12.01 -8.68 -11.32
CA HIS A 74 13.04 -7.65 -11.38
C HIS A 74 13.56 -7.56 -12.83
N GLU A 75 12.86 -6.79 -13.67
CA GLU A 75 13.17 -6.67 -15.11
C GLU A 75 14.55 -6.06 -15.34
N GLN A 76 14.90 -5.03 -14.58
CA GLN A 76 16.21 -4.39 -14.62
C GLN A 76 16.75 -4.17 -13.21
N THR A 77 18.06 -4.30 -13.07
CA THR A 77 18.77 -3.99 -11.83
C THR A 77 19.85 -2.95 -12.10
N ILE A 78 20.23 -2.22 -11.03
CA ILE A 78 21.28 -1.21 -11.09
C ILE A 78 22.59 -1.84 -11.57
N GLY A 79 23.13 -1.31 -12.68
CA GLY A 79 24.36 -1.80 -13.31
C GLY A 79 24.55 -1.28 -14.74
N VAL A 80 25.20 -2.08 -15.58
CA VAL A 80 25.59 -1.68 -16.94
C VAL A 80 24.38 -1.26 -17.77
N ASN A 81 23.26 -1.96 -17.56
CA ASN A 81 22.03 -1.75 -18.34
C ASN A 81 21.09 -0.73 -17.71
N SER A 82 21.20 -0.37 -16.43
CA SER A 82 20.22 0.52 -15.81
C SER A 82 20.82 1.30 -14.65
N GLY A 83 20.46 2.57 -14.53
CA GLY A 83 20.69 3.35 -13.31
C GLY A 83 19.73 3.01 -12.17
N TYR A 84 18.70 2.20 -12.46
CA TYR A 84 17.54 1.93 -11.61
C TYR A 84 17.28 0.43 -11.46
N ASN A 85 16.63 0.06 -10.36
CA ASN A 85 15.88 -1.18 -10.25
C ASN A 85 14.47 -0.96 -10.82
N ILE A 86 14.07 -1.77 -11.81
CA ILE A 86 12.76 -1.71 -12.47
C ILE A 86 12.05 -3.03 -12.22
N ASP A 87 10.88 -2.95 -11.61
CA ASP A 87 10.07 -4.11 -11.23
C ASP A 87 8.80 -4.18 -12.07
N VAL A 88 8.42 -5.40 -12.42
CA VAL A 88 7.18 -5.75 -13.10
C VAL A 88 6.33 -6.63 -12.20
N LEU A 89 5.05 -6.35 -12.15
CA LEU A 89 4.07 -7.03 -11.32
C LEU A 89 3.09 -7.79 -12.22
N LEU A 90 2.88 -9.08 -11.92
CA LEU A 90 1.63 -9.76 -12.22
C LEU A 90 0.84 -9.81 -10.91
N ILE A 91 -0.19 -8.97 -10.80
CA ILE A 91 -0.95 -8.80 -9.56
C ILE A 91 -2.44 -8.71 -9.86
N ASP A 92 -3.22 -9.42 -9.07
CA ASP A 92 -4.68 -9.42 -9.11
C ASP A 92 -5.21 -8.67 -7.88
N GLY A 93 -6.40 -8.09 -7.99
CA GLY A 93 -6.92 -7.32 -6.87
C GLY A 93 -7.31 -8.15 -5.65
N ASN A 94 -7.41 -9.49 -5.76
CA ASN A 94 -7.52 -10.41 -4.62
C ASN A 94 -6.14 -10.86 -4.06
N THR A 95 -5.07 -10.11 -4.34
CA THR A 95 -3.71 -10.43 -3.85
C THR A 95 -3.44 -9.80 -2.49
N GLY A 96 -3.26 -10.63 -1.47
CA GLY A 96 -2.92 -10.22 -0.11
C GLY A 96 -4.10 -9.58 0.59
N THR A 97 -3.92 -8.35 1.06
CA THR A 97 -5.02 -7.52 1.55
C THR A 97 -5.74 -6.89 0.36
N GLN A 98 -7.04 -7.10 0.25
CA GLN A 98 -7.84 -6.68 -0.91
C GLN A 98 -8.95 -5.71 -0.51
N LEU A 99 -9.36 -4.86 -1.45
CA LEU A 99 -10.51 -3.98 -1.39
C LEU A 99 -11.61 -4.53 -2.32
N ASP A 100 -12.76 -4.85 -1.77
CA ASP A 100 -13.96 -5.18 -2.55
C ASP A 100 -14.93 -4.01 -2.59
N VAL A 101 -15.52 -3.81 -3.77
CA VAL A 101 -16.48 -2.75 -4.05
C VAL A 101 -17.75 -3.34 -4.68
N PRO A 102 -18.87 -2.60 -4.73
CA PRO A 102 -20.15 -3.22 -5.05
C PRO A 102 -20.24 -4.06 -6.32
N PRO A 103 -19.60 -3.70 -7.45
CA PRO A 103 -19.59 -4.55 -8.65
C PRO A 103 -18.99 -5.95 -8.47
N HIS A 104 -18.32 -6.25 -7.34
CA HIS A 104 -17.90 -7.61 -6.98
C HIS A 104 -19.09 -8.59 -6.84
N SER A 105 -20.29 -8.11 -6.49
CA SER A 105 -21.50 -8.97 -6.46
C SER A 105 -22.81 -8.26 -6.87
N VAL A 106 -22.77 -6.97 -7.18
CA VAL A 106 -23.90 -6.21 -7.68
C VAL A 106 -23.77 -6.07 -9.19
N ALA A 107 -24.72 -6.64 -9.92
CA ALA A 107 -24.74 -6.55 -11.37
C ALA A 107 -25.10 -5.14 -11.82
N ARG A 108 -24.64 -4.74 -13.01
CA ARG A 108 -24.95 -3.43 -13.58
C ARG A 108 -26.47 -3.26 -13.79
N PRO A 109 -27.03 -2.04 -13.61
CA PRO A 109 -28.47 -1.79 -13.73
C PRO A 109 -29.08 -2.24 -15.07
N GLU A 110 -28.35 -2.02 -16.17
CA GLU A 110 -28.84 -2.28 -17.53
C GLU A 110 -29.03 -3.76 -17.84
N LEU A 111 -28.41 -4.66 -17.08
CA LEU A 111 -28.55 -6.11 -17.24
C LEU A 111 -29.94 -6.61 -16.79
N LYS A 112 -30.64 -5.86 -15.92
CA LYS A 112 -31.98 -6.19 -15.40
C LYS A 112 -32.09 -7.62 -14.84
N ARG A 113 -31.06 -8.05 -14.12
CA ARG A 113 -31.00 -9.35 -13.43
C ARG A 113 -31.42 -9.21 -11.97
N GLU A 114 -31.58 -10.34 -11.28
CA GLU A 114 -31.96 -10.37 -9.86
C GLU A 114 -31.05 -9.48 -8.99
N LYS A 115 -29.74 -9.51 -9.23
CA LYS A 115 -28.73 -8.74 -8.49
C LYS A 115 -28.37 -7.40 -9.14
N SER A 116 -29.12 -6.95 -10.14
CA SER A 116 -28.89 -5.64 -10.76
C SER A 116 -29.29 -4.50 -9.83
N GLY A 117 -28.41 -3.52 -9.64
CA GLY A 117 -28.69 -2.37 -8.78
C GLY A 117 -27.82 -1.15 -9.12
N PRO A 118 -28.16 0.05 -8.61
CA PRO A 118 -27.44 1.28 -8.91
C PRO A 118 -25.95 1.21 -8.55
N PHE A 119 -25.60 0.46 -7.51
CA PHE A 119 -24.22 0.25 -7.10
C PHE A 119 -23.43 -0.70 -8.02
N GLY A 120 -24.05 -1.36 -9.00
CA GLY A 120 -23.33 -2.16 -10.00
C GLY A 120 -22.39 -1.35 -10.91
N LEU A 121 -22.37 -0.01 -10.78
CA LEU A 121 -21.43 0.89 -11.46
C LEU A 121 -20.39 1.52 -10.49
N ALA A 122 -20.39 1.13 -9.21
CA ALA A 122 -19.52 1.68 -8.18
C ALA A 122 -18.17 0.93 -8.14
N TYR A 123 -17.45 0.90 -9.26
CA TYR A 123 -16.12 0.27 -9.37
C TYR A 123 -15.07 1.02 -8.54
N THR A 124 -13.89 0.43 -8.35
CA THR A 124 -12.82 0.98 -7.52
C THR A 124 -12.39 2.39 -7.95
N ASP A 125 -12.47 2.70 -9.24
CA ASP A 125 -12.20 4.03 -9.79
C ASP A 125 -13.34 5.05 -9.64
N LYS A 126 -14.53 4.59 -9.21
CA LYS A 126 -15.73 5.41 -8.99
C LYS A 126 -16.07 5.63 -7.51
N ILE A 127 -15.58 4.78 -6.61
CA ILE A 127 -15.78 4.96 -5.17
C ILE A 127 -15.25 6.33 -4.73
N GLU A 128 -16.09 7.07 -4.00
CA GLU A 128 -15.75 8.39 -3.49
C GLU A 128 -14.66 8.28 -2.40
N ALA A 129 -13.66 9.17 -2.46
CA ALA A 129 -12.47 9.09 -1.60
C ALA A 129 -12.76 9.05 -0.08
N TRP A 130 -13.86 9.66 0.36
CA TRP A 130 -14.22 9.70 1.78
C TRP A 130 -14.57 8.32 2.34
N GLN A 131 -14.99 7.39 1.48
CA GLN A 131 -15.48 6.08 1.92
C GLN A 131 -14.34 5.11 2.25
N PHE A 132 -13.12 5.37 1.76
CA PHE A 132 -11.94 4.52 2.01
C PHE A 132 -11.49 4.48 3.46
N GLY A 133 -11.98 5.39 4.32
CA GLY A 133 -11.63 5.38 5.74
C GLY A 133 -12.70 5.96 6.65
N GLY A 134 -12.48 5.82 7.95
CA GLY A 134 -13.41 6.25 8.99
C GLY A 134 -12.97 5.80 10.38
N GLU A 135 -13.88 5.88 11.34
CA GLU A 135 -13.61 5.48 12.73
C GLU A 135 -13.65 3.96 12.87
N ALA A 136 -12.50 3.33 13.15
CA ALA A 136 -12.42 1.90 13.41
C ALA A 136 -13.28 1.51 14.61
N CYS A 137 -14.16 0.52 14.42
CA CYS A 137 -14.98 -0.12 15.43
C CYS A 137 -14.62 -1.62 15.42
N VAL A 138 -13.75 -2.03 16.34
CA VAL A 138 -13.19 -3.39 16.39
C VAL A 138 -14.17 -4.32 17.10
N VAL A 139 -14.91 -5.10 16.33
CA VAL A 139 -15.83 -6.13 16.83
C VAL A 139 -15.02 -7.40 17.10
N ASP A 140 -14.74 -7.67 18.37
CA ASP A 140 -14.04 -8.87 18.81
C ASP A 140 -14.95 -10.11 18.64
N VAL A 141 -14.51 -11.04 17.80
CA VAL A 141 -15.17 -12.33 17.50
C VAL A 141 -14.21 -13.50 17.62
N ARG A 142 -13.12 -13.34 18.39
CA ARG A 142 -12.10 -14.39 18.60
C ARG A 142 -12.68 -15.65 19.24
N ASP A 143 -13.80 -15.53 19.95
CA ASP A 143 -14.56 -16.67 20.48
C ASP A 143 -15.09 -17.61 19.39
N LEU A 144 -15.15 -17.17 18.13
CA LEU A 144 -15.54 -17.98 16.98
C LEU A 144 -14.38 -18.71 16.31
N LEU A 145 -13.12 -18.32 16.56
CA LEU A 145 -11.97 -18.86 15.83
C LEU A 145 -11.88 -20.40 15.99
N ASP A 146 -11.81 -21.09 14.85
CA ASP A 146 -11.78 -22.56 14.75
C ASP A 146 -13.03 -23.27 15.35
N GLN A 147 -14.11 -22.56 15.67
CA GLN A 147 -15.34 -23.13 16.28
C GLN A 147 -16.36 -23.62 15.24
N ALA A 148 -15.91 -24.42 14.27
CA ALA A 148 -16.77 -25.04 13.27
C ALA A 148 -16.16 -26.35 12.75
N PRO A 149 -16.96 -27.24 12.13
CA PRO A 149 -16.42 -28.38 11.38
C PRO A 149 -15.50 -27.93 10.23
N ASN A 150 -14.64 -28.83 9.77
CA ASN A 150 -13.76 -28.54 8.64
C ASN A 150 -14.55 -28.15 7.37
N GLY A 151 -14.09 -27.10 6.68
CA GLY A 151 -14.74 -26.55 5.49
C GLY A 151 -15.99 -25.70 5.77
N VAL A 152 -16.33 -25.47 7.04
CA VAL A 152 -17.46 -24.62 7.47
C VAL A 152 -16.92 -23.43 8.25
N SER A 153 -17.40 -22.24 7.92
CA SER A 153 -17.06 -21.01 8.65
C SER A 153 -17.99 -20.82 9.86
N PRO A 154 -17.45 -20.46 11.03
CA PRO A 154 -18.27 -19.97 12.14
C PRO A 154 -18.81 -18.58 11.78
N LEU A 155 -20.04 -18.27 12.20
CA LEU A 155 -20.76 -17.10 11.70
C LEU A 155 -20.79 -15.97 12.72
N VAL A 156 -20.38 -14.77 12.29
CA VAL A 156 -20.66 -13.53 13.01
C VAL A 156 -22.14 -13.18 12.78
N LEU A 157 -22.90 -13.23 13.87
CA LEU A 157 -24.33 -12.88 13.96
C LEU A 157 -24.57 -11.43 14.42
N PRO A 158 -25.79 -10.86 14.22
CA PRO A 158 -26.13 -9.52 14.71
C PRO A 158 -25.90 -9.32 16.21
N SER A 159 -26.05 -10.38 17.01
CA SER A 159 -25.79 -10.35 18.45
C SER A 159 -24.34 -9.98 18.82
N HIS A 160 -23.35 -10.26 17.97
CA HIS A 160 -21.97 -9.82 18.20
C HIS A 160 -21.82 -8.31 17.98
N ILE A 161 -22.55 -7.75 17.02
CA ILE A 161 -22.62 -6.30 16.81
C ILE A 161 -23.32 -5.64 18.00
N GLU A 162 -24.44 -6.19 18.45
CA GLU A 162 -25.16 -5.68 19.63
C GLU A 162 -24.30 -5.77 20.89
N ARG A 163 -23.51 -6.84 21.06
CA ARG A 163 -22.51 -6.97 22.13
C ARG A 163 -21.51 -5.82 22.10
N PHE A 164 -20.95 -5.51 20.92
CA PHE A 164 -20.08 -4.36 20.74
C PHE A 164 -20.80 -3.04 21.07
N GLU A 165 -22.02 -2.83 20.57
CA GLU A 165 -22.79 -1.60 20.80
C GLU A 165 -23.11 -1.38 22.29
N GLN A 166 -23.33 -2.47 23.05
CA GLN A 166 -23.57 -2.44 24.50
C GLN A 166 -22.29 -2.11 25.30
N GLN A 167 -21.14 -2.60 24.86
CA GLN A 167 -19.85 -2.38 25.53
C GLN A 167 -19.26 -1.00 25.24
N HIS A 168 -19.57 -0.44 24.07
CA HIS A 168 -19.00 0.81 23.60
C HIS A 168 -20.11 1.81 23.29
N ARG A 169 -20.54 1.87 22.02
CA ARG A 169 -21.60 2.75 21.56
C ARG A 169 -22.28 2.16 20.33
N ARG A 170 -23.49 2.64 20.05
CA ARG A 170 -24.19 2.33 18.80
C ARG A 170 -23.34 2.72 17.58
N LEU A 171 -23.34 1.86 16.56
CA LEU A 171 -22.71 2.13 15.28
C LEU A 171 -23.48 3.21 14.50
N ARG A 172 -22.76 3.95 13.66
CA ARG A 172 -23.27 5.06 12.87
C ARG A 172 -22.50 5.24 11.55
N PHE A 173 -23.02 6.12 10.70
CA PHE A 173 -22.32 6.57 9.51
C PHE A 173 -20.91 7.11 9.82
N GLY A 174 -19.94 6.71 8.98
CA GLY A 174 -18.52 7.03 9.13
C GLY A 174 -17.75 6.09 10.07
N ASP A 175 -18.41 5.07 10.64
CA ASP A 175 -17.72 3.97 11.32
C ASP A 175 -17.23 2.93 10.30
N VAL A 176 -16.05 2.36 10.55
CA VAL A 176 -15.49 1.20 9.86
C VAL A 176 -15.59 -0.01 10.79
N VAL A 177 -16.43 -0.98 10.46
CA VAL A 177 -16.60 -2.18 11.30
C VAL A 177 -15.55 -3.22 10.94
N LEU A 178 -14.67 -3.52 11.90
CA LEU A 178 -13.58 -4.47 11.73
C LEU A 178 -13.87 -5.75 12.53
N PHE A 179 -14.06 -6.86 11.84
CA PHE A 179 -14.22 -8.17 12.47
C PHE A 179 -12.85 -8.72 12.85
N ARG A 180 -12.56 -8.73 14.15
CA ARG A 180 -11.30 -9.24 14.69
C ARG A 180 -11.49 -10.67 15.19
N SER A 181 -10.90 -11.62 14.49
CA SER A 181 -10.83 -13.03 14.89
C SER A 181 -9.41 -13.52 15.20
N ASP A 182 -8.40 -12.67 14.98
CA ASP A 182 -6.96 -12.98 15.00
C ASP A 182 -6.57 -14.06 13.95
N TYR A 183 -7.39 -14.26 12.89
CA TYR A 183 -7.19 -15.32 11.91
C TYR A 183 -5.92 -15.14 11.07
N SER A 184 -5.75 -13.99 10.41
CA SER A 184 -4.53 -13.70 9.64
C SER A 184 -3.28 -13.67 10.51
N ASP A 185 -3.36 -13.07 11.70
CA ASP A 185 -2.25 -13.02 12.67
C ASP A 185 -1.77 -14.43 13.05
N LYS A 186 -2.68 -15.40 13.10
CA LYS A 186 -2.37 -16.80 13.41
C LYS A 186 -1.90 -17.61 12.21
N TYR A 187 -2.52 -17.43 11.04
CA TYR A 187 -2.41 -18.39 9.93
C TYR A 187 -1.73 -17.85 8.68
N TYR A 188 -1.51 -16.54 8.55
CA TYR A 188 -0.76 -15.97 7.43
C TYR A 188 0.75 -16.16 7.64
N GLN A 189 1.25 -17.31 7.20
CA GLN A 189 2.64 -17.74 7.35
C GLN A 189 3.26 -18.10 5.99
N PRO A 190 4.59 -18.15 5.86
CA PRO A 190 5.24 -18.70 4.68
C PRO A 190 4.75 -20.12 4.37
N LEU A 191 4.66 -20.44 3.08
CA LEU A 191 4.34 -21.79 2.62
C LEU A 191 5.48 -22.77 2.98
N PRO A 192 5.17 -24.02 3.38
CA PRO A 192 3.85 -24.67 3.32
C PRO A 192 2.94 -24.42 4.54
N ASP A 193 3.43 -23.88 5.66
CA ASP A 193 2.59 -23.70 6.88
C ASP A 193 1.41 -22.75 6.62
N GLY A 194 1.60 -21.77 5.73
CA GLY A 194 0.55 -20.88 5.23
C GLY A 194 -0.60 -21.54 4.46
N TYR A 195 -0.53 -22.84 4.13
CA TYR A 195 -1.68 -23.55 3.55
C TYR A 195 -2.92 -23.48 4.45
N ARG A 196 -2.71 -23.38 5.77
CA ARG A 196 -3.79 -23.21 6.75
C ARG A 196 -4.60 -21.94 6.50
N TYR A 197 -4.04 -20.88 5.92
CA TYR A 197 -4.72 -19.60 5.73
C TYR A 197 -5.91 -19.71 4.77
N ILE A 198 -5.77 -20.41 3.62
CA ILE A 198 -6.84 -20.54 2.61
C ILE A 198 -6.97 -21.98 2.10
N ALA A 199 -5.87 -22.58 1.62
CA ALA A 199 -5.91 -23.83 0.89
C ALA A 199 -6.53 -24.99 1.70
N ASP A 200 -6.14 -25.16 2.97
CA ASP A 200 -6.69 -26.22 3.82
C ASP A 200 -8.17 -25.99 4.19
N VAL A 201 -8.64 -24.74 4.19
CA VAL A 201 -10.05 -24.43 4.38
C VAL A 201 -10.86 -24.84 3.15
N VAL A 202 -10.40 -24.43 1.96
CA VAL A 202 -11.02 -24.75 0.66
C VAL A 202 -11.05 -26.27 0.44
N ASP A 203 -9.97 -26.96 0.80
CA ASP A 203 -9.85 -28.42 0.73
C ASP A 203 -10.63 -29.16 1.84
N ARG A 204 -11.29 -28.42 2.75
CA ARG A 204 -12.05 -28.96 3.90
C ARG A 204 -11.19 -29.82 4.84
N LYS A 205 -9.92 -29.46 4.99
CA LYS A 205 -8.96 -30.04 5.95
C LYS A 205 -8.92 -29.28 7.27
N ALA A 206 -9.40 -28.04 7.30
CA ALA A 206 -9.48 -27.20 8.49
C ALA A 206 -10.83 -26.45 8.58
N PRO A 207 -11.23 -25.97 9.78
CA PRO A 207 -12.37 -25.08 9.92
C PRO A 207 -12.17 -23.79 9.13
N GLY A 208 -13.28 -23.23 8.63
CA GLY A 208 -13.27 -21.93 7.97
C GLY A 208 -12.97 -20.77 8.91
N TYR A 209 -12.81 -19.60 8.31
CA TYR A 209 -12.53 -18.35 9.01
C TYR A 209 -13.84 -17.69 9.51
N PRO A 210 -13.84 -16.98 10.65
CA PRO A 210 -15.05 -16.31 11.15
C PRO A 210 -15.43 -15.09 10.33
N ASP A 211 -16.67 -15.03 9.82
CA ASP A 211 -17.17 -13.89 9.04
C ASP A 211 -18.68 -13.68 9.20
N PRO A 212 -19.19 -12.47 8.91
CA PRO A 212 -20.62 -12.16 9.00
C PRO A 212 -21.46 -13.01 8.06
N ASN A 213 -22.64 -13.39 8.53
CA ASN A 213 -23.69 -13.92 7.66
C ASN A 213 -24.46 -12.77 6.95
N PRO A 214 -25.30 -13.08 5.94
CA PRO A 214 -26.09 -12.07 5.24
C PRO A 214 -26.96 -11.20 6.16
N GLU A 215 -27.55 -11.78 7.22
CA GLU A 215 -28.37 -11.04 8.18
C GLU A 215 -27.55 -9.98 8.94
N THR A 216 -26.28 -10.25 9.23
CA THR A 216 -25.39 -9.28 9.87
C THR A 216 -25.04 -8.13 8.94
N MET A 217 -24.82 -8.40 7.64
CA MET A 217 -24.60 -7.35 6.65
C MET A 217 -25.82 -6.43 6.51
N GLU A 218 -27.03 -7.01 6.39
CA GLU A 218 -28.28 -6.24 6.36
C GLU A 218 -28.49 -5.43 7.65
N PHE A 219 -28.15 -6.01 8.81
CA PHE A 219 -28.22 -5.30 10.08
C PHE A 219 -27.27 -4.09 10.13
N LEU A 220 -26.04 -4.23 9.64
CA LEU A 220 -25.07 -3.14 9.55
C LEU A 220 -25.53 -2.02 8.60
N ALA A 221 -26.24 -2.37 7.51
CA ALA A 221 -26.86 -1.38 6.63
C ALA A 221 -27.87 -0.51 7.39
N THR A 222 -28.63 -1.08 8.33
CA THR A 222 -29.56 -0.30 9.19
C THR A 222 -28.86 0.71 10.11
N ARG A 223 -27.54 0.57 10.31
CA ARG A 223 -26.70 1.52 11.07
C ARG A 223 -26.04 2.58 10.19
N GLY A 224 -26.19 2.47 8.87
CA GLY A 224 -25.54 3.37 7.91
C GLY A 224 -24.03 3.15 7.81
N VAL A 225 -23.54 1.97 8.18
CA VAL A 225 -22.14 1.58 7.99
C VAL A 225 -21.89 1.40 6.49
N MET A 226 -20.83 2.02 5.98
CA MET A 226 -20.48 2.00 4.55
C MET A 226 -19.15 1.28 4.27
N THR A 227 -18.40 0.96 5.32
CA THR A 227 -17.02 0.50 5.20
C THR A 227 -16.78 -0.58 6.27
N LEU A 228 -16.22 -1.73 5.87
CA LEU A 228 -15.93 -2.84 6.79
C LEU A 228 -14.52 -3.39 6.58
N GLY A 229 -14.12 -4.32 7.43
CA GLY A 229 -12.91 -5.13 7.23
C GLY A 229 -12.98 -6.44 8.01
N THR A 230 -12.31 -7.47 7.49
CA THR A 230 -12.15 -8.76 8.16
C THR A 230 -10.69 -9.19 8.13
N ASP A 231 -10.20 -9.80 9.21
CA ASP A 231 -8.88 -10.45 9.26
C ASP A 231 -8.88 -11.88 8.69
N SER A 232 -10.02 -12.32 8.17
CA SER A 232 -10.19 -13.53 7.38
C SER A 232 -9.72 -13.36 5.94
N ALA A 233 -9.50 -14.49 5.26
CA ALA A 233 -9.12 -14.49 3.84
C ALA A 233 -10.26 -14.07 2.89
N SER A 234 -11.52 -14.11 3.34
CA SER A 234 -12.64 -13.49 2.64
C SER A 234 -13.82 -13.19 3.57
N MET A 235 -14.56 -12.10 3.31
CA MET A 235 -15.87 -11.69 3.84
C MET A 235 -17.00 -12.61 3.33
N GLY A 236 -16.69 -13.89 3.17
CA GLY A 236 -17.55 -14.88 2.53
C GLY A 236 -17.50 -16.21 3.26
N PRO A 237 -18.42 -16.46 4.21
CA PRO A 237 -18.41 -17.69 4.99
C PRO A 237 -18.58 -18.93 4.11
N MET A 238 -17.70 -19.91 4.33
CA MET A 238 -17.71 -21.21 3.67
C MET A 238 -18.78 -22.14 4.29
N PRO A 239 -19.37 -23.06 3.50
CA PRO A 239 -19.05 -23.34 2.11
C PRO A 239 -19.93 -22.61 1.08
N ASN A 240 -21.02 -21.97 1.50
CA ASN A 240 -22.10 -21.55 0.58
C ASN A 240 -22.66 -20.16 0.86
N LEU A 241 -22.04 -19.38 1.75
CA LEU A 241 -22.47 -18.02 2.06
C LEU A 241 -21.53 -16.95 1.51
N ALA A 242 -20.50 -17.32 0.72
CA ALA A 242 -19.60 -16.38 0.09
C ALA A 242 -20.36 -15.30 -0.69
N GLU A 243 -21.00 -15.68 -1.80
CA GLU A 243 -21.75 -14.74 -2.63
C GLU A 243 -22.95 -14.09 -1.89
N PRO A 244 -23.80 -14.82 -1.14
CA PRO A 244 -24.92 -14.19 -0.42
C PRO A 244 -24.50 -13.11 0.57
N THR A 245 -23.37 -13.29 1.26
CA THR A 245 -22.84 -12.31 2.22
C THR A 245 -22.31 -11.08 1.50
N HIS A 246 -21.57 -11.29 0.40
CA HIS A 246 -21.08 -10.18 -0.42
C HIS A 246 -22.25 -9.35 -0.94
N TYR A 247 -23.24 -9.98 -1.60
CA TYR A 247 -24.39 -9.26 -2.13
C TYR A 247 -25.18 -8.52 -1.04
N ALA A 248 -25.39 -9.12 0.14
CA ALA A 248 -26.12 -8.52 1.25
C ALA A 248 -25.52 -7.19 1.75
N GLY A 249 -24.19 -7.04 1.70
CA GLY A 249 -23.52 -5.77 2.02
C GLY A 249 -23.39 -4.83 0.81
N LEU A 250 -22.83 -5.34 -0.29
CA LEU A 250 -22.49 -4.55 -1.48
C LEU A 250 -23.69 -3.89 -2.14
N ARG A 251 -24.88 -4.49 -2.08
CA ARG A 251 -26.13 -3.89 -2.61
C ARG A 251 -26.51 -2.56 -1.94
N HIS A 252 -25.95 -2.26 -0.77
CA HIS A 252 -26.14 -1.00 -0.04
C HIS A 252 -25.01 0.01 -0.28
N GLY A 253 -24.07 -0.31 -1.17
CA GLY A 253 -22.93 0.53 -1.48
C GLY A 253 -21.77 0.38 -0.51
N MET A 254 -21.77 -0.65 0.34
CA MET A 254 -20.65 -0.93 1.24
C MET A 254 -19.38 -1.28 0.45
N ILE A 255 -18.22 -1.01 1.05
CA ILE A 255 -16.91 -1.49 0.61
C ILE A 255 -16.20 -2.15 1.78
N TRP A 256 -15.21 -2.99 1.54
CA TRP A 256 -14.42 -3.56 2.64
C TRP A 256 -13.05 -4.04 2.27
N THR A 257 -12.24 -4.22 3.32
CA THR A 257 -10.98 -4.96 3.25
C THR A 257 -11.17 -6.44 3.61
N GLU A 258 -10.66 -7.37 2.81
CA GLU A 258 -10.40 -8.75 3.23
C GLU A 258 -8.90 -8.96 3.43
N GLY A 259 -8.53 -9.89 4.32
CA GLY A 259 -7.13 -10.11 4.68
C GLY A 259 -6.52 -8.93 5.42
N ALA A 260 -7.24 -8.27 6.33
CA ALA A 260 -6.63 -7.35 7.28
C ALA A 260 -5.77 -8.12 8.30
N THR A 261 -4.82 -7.45 8.96
CA THR A 261 -3.97 -8.03 10.02
C THR A 261 -3.72 -7.01 11.12
N SER A 262 -3.19 -7.45 12.27
CA SER A 262 -2.80 -6.59 13.39
C SER A 262 -3.98 -5.81 13.99
N LEU A 263 -5.23 -6.26 13.75
CA LEU A 263 -6.43 -5.63 14.31
C LEU A 263 -6.41 -5.62 15.85
N GLY A 264 -5.68 -6.56 16.46
CA GLY A 264 -5.51 -6.60 17.91
C GLY A 264 -4.66 -5.50 18.52
N THR A 265 -3.99 -4.70 17.70
CA THR A 265 -3.23 -3.52 18.14
C THR A 265 -4.08 -2.25 18.19
N LEU A 266 -5.30 -2.29 17.67
CA LEU A 266 -6.21 -1.16 17.60
C LEU A 266 -7.07 -1.07 18.88
N PRO A 267 -7.41 0.15 19.36
CA PRO A 267 -8.44 0.31 20.37
C PRO A 267 -9.81 -0.11 19.81
N ALA A 268 -10.77 -0.42 20.69
CA ALA A 268 -12.11 -0.81 20.28
C ALA A 268 -12.83 0.27 19.44
N THR A 269 -12.56 1.54 19.73
CA THR A 269 -13.04 2.72 18.98
C THR A 269 -11.99 3.83 18.96
N GLY A 270 -12.10 4.76 18.01
CA GLY A 270 -11.35 6.02 18.00
C GLY A 270 -10.07 6.03 17.16
N ALA A 271 -9.65 4.88 16.63
CA ALA A 271 -8.64 4.85 15.58
C ALA A 271 -9.24 5.28 14.24
N PHE A 272 -8.47 5.94 13.38
CA PHE A 272 -8.85 6.14 11.98
C PHE A 272 -8.31 4.96 11.16
N TYR A 273 -9.18 4.18 10.53
CA TYR A 273 -8.78 3.10 9.61
C TYR A 273 -8.97 3.57 8.17
N CYS A 274 -8.05 3.20 7.27
CA CYS A 274 -8.09 3.55 5.86
C CYS A 274 -7.58 2.40 4.99
N MET A 275 -8.15 2.21 3.81
CA MET A 275 -7.69 1.26 2.79
C MET A 275 -7.51 1.96 1.44
N LEU A 276 -6.30 1.94 0.89
CA LEU A 276 -5.98 2.62 -0.37
C LEU A 276 -5.38 1.60 -1.34
N GLY A 277 -6.06 1.38 -2.46
CA GLY A 277 -5.64 0.49 -3.54
C GLY A 277 -5.57 1.22 -4.88
N PRO A 278 -4.73 0.78 -5.84
CA PRO A 278 -4.60 1.44 -7.14
C PRO A 278 -5.94 1.60 -7.86
N LYS A 279 -6.07 2.68 -8.63
CA LYS A 279 -7.35 3.11 -9.19
C LYS A 279 -7.66 2.46 -10.54
N HIS A 280 -7.75 1.13 -10.57
CA HIS A 280 -8.03 0.36 -11.79
C HIS A 280 -9.39 0.70 -12.40
N ALA A 281 -9.43 1.02 -13.70
CA ALA A 281 -10.68 1.28 -14.41
C ALA A 281 -11.59 0.06 -14.39
N ASP A 282 -12.86 0.26 -13.99
CA ASP A 282 -13.87 -0.79 -13.96
C ASP A 282 -13.44 -2.01 -13.11
N GLY A 283 -12.58 -1.79 -12.10
CA GLY A 283 -12.14 -2.80 -11.16
C GLY A 283 -13.24 -3.14 -10.15
N PRO A 284 -13.75 -4.39 -10.10
CA PRO A 284 -14.73 -4.81 -9.09
C PRO A 284 -14.07 -5.07 -7.72
N TYR A 285 -12.74 -5.13 -7.68
CA TYR A 285 -11.91 -5.25 -6.50
C TYR A 285 -10.49 -4.74 -6.85
N SER A 286 -9.63 -4.55 -5.84
CA SER A 286 -8.27 -4.04 -6.01
C SER A 286 -7.37 -4.48 -4.86
N GLU A 287 -6.10 -4.76 -5.17
CA GLU A 287 -5.07 -4.93 -4.16
C GLU A 287 -4.98 -3.64 -3.35
N THR A 288 -4.82 -3.74 -2.03
CA THR A 288 -4.87 -2.56 -1.19
C THR A 288 -3.85 -2.62 -0.08
N ARG A 289 -3.44 -1.43 0.39
CA ARG A 289 -2.76 -1.30 1.68
C ARG A 289 -3.70 -0.60 2.66
N ALA A 290 -4.18 -1.39 3.61
CA ALA A 290 -4.90 -0.95 4.79
C ALA A 290 -3.96 -0.57 5.94
N PHE A 291 -4.33 0.47 6.67
CA PHE A 291 -3.63 0.91 7.86
C PHE A 291 -4.57 1.65 8.81
N ALA A 292 -4.12 1.83 10.06
CA ALA A 292 -4.81 2.63 11.04
C ALA A 292 -3.89 3.68 11.67
N ILE A 293 -4.49 4.80 12.08
CA ILE A 293 -3.85 5.87 12.85
C ILE A 293 -4.49 5.88 14.24
N VAL A 294 -3.65 5.77 15.27
CA VAL A 294 -4.08 5.75 16.68
C VAL A 294 -3.39 6.86 17.47
N GLY A 295 -4.07 7.37 18.50
CA GLY A 295 -3.56 8.43 19.36
C GLY A 295 -3.51 9.81 18.71
N GLY A 296 -3.31 10.83 19.55
CA GLY A 296 -3.26 12.24 19.19
C GLY A 296 -4.55 12.79 18.58
N GLU A 297 -4.50 14.07 18.18
CA GLU A 297 -5.62 14.78 17.55
C GLU A 297 -5.79 14.45 16.05
N LEU A 298 -4.84 13.73 15.46
CA LEU A 298 -4.88 13.39 14.03
C LEU A 298 -6.03 12.43 13.72
N ALA A 299 -6.19 11.33 14.47
CA ALA A 299 -7.24 10.35 14.20
C ALA A 299 -8.65 10.97 14.27
N PRO A 300 -9.04 11.73 15.32
CA PRO A 300 -10.32 12.44 15.36
C PRO A 300 -10.54 13.38 14.17
N ARG A 301 -9.51 14.14 13.76
CA ARG A 301 -9.57 15.05 12.61
C ARG A 301 -9.89 14.31 11.32
N LEU A 302 -9.19 13.21 11.03
CA LEU A 302 -9.40 12.42 9.81
C LEU A 302 -10.76 11.72 9.81
N ILE A 303 -11.20 11.20 10.97
CA ILE A 303 -12.54 10.64 11.16
C ILE A 303 -13.61 11.69 10.85
N GLU A 304 -13.44 12.91 11.34
CA GLU A 304 -14.39 14.01 11.07
C GLU A 304 -14.45 14.34 9.58
N SER A 305 -13.30 14.44 8.90
CA SER A 305 -13.24 14.70 7.46
C SER A 305 -13.95 13.61 6.65
N ALA A 306 -13.67 12.33 6.93
CA ALA A 306 -14.33 11.20 6.26
C ALA A 306 -15.86 11.21 6.50
N ARG A 307 -16.30 11.39 7.74
CA ARG A 307 -17.73 11.45 8.11
C ARG A 307 -18.47 12.62 7.44
N ASN A 308 -17.78 13.72 7.19
CA ASN A 308 -18.34 14.88 6.48
C ASN A 308 -18.06 14.87 4.97
N LYS A 309 -17.58 13.74 4.42
CA LYS A 309 -17.25 13.57 3.01
C LYS A 309 -16.24 14.59 2.46
N ARG A 310 -15.35 15.10 3.32
CA ARG A 310 -14.28 16.05 2.96
C ARG A 310 -13.03 15.27 2.54
N ALA A 311 -13.07 14.76 1.31
CA ALA A 311 -11.97 14.01 0.72
C ALA A 311 -11.79 14.32 -0.77
N ILE A 312 -10.56 14.28 -1.27
CA ILE A 312 -10.24 14.42 -2.70
C ILE A 312 -9.31 13.27 -3.09
N ASP A 313 -9.63 12.64 -4.22
CA ASP A 313 -8.78 11.63 -4.82
C ASP A 313 -7.74 12.29 -5.73
N LEU A 314 -6.48 11.99 -5.47
CA LEU A 314 -5.33 12.54 -6.19
C LEU A 314 -4.71 11.55 -7.16
N SER A 315 -5.31 10.37 -7.34
CA SER A 315 -4.81 9.38 -8.30
C SER A 315 -5.65 9.36 -9.58
N PRO A 316 -5.01 9.33 -10.77
CA PRO A 316 -5.71 9.09 -12.02
C PRO A 316 -6.15 7.63 -12.14
N THR A 317 -7.19 7.39 -12.93
CA THR A 317 -7.65 6.04 -13.27
C THR A 317 -6.61 5.30 -14.11
N LEU A 318 -6.40 4.01 -13.85
CA LEU A 318 -5.52 3.13 -14.63
C LEU A 318 -6.31 2.37 -15.70
N ALA A 319 -5.92 2.53 -16.96
CA ALA A 319 -6.51 1.79 -18.08
C ALA A 319 -5.49 1.60 -19.21
N MET A 320 -5.66 0.56 -20.02
CA MET A 320 -4.76 0.23 -21.13
C MET A 320 -4.69 1.33 -22.22
N ASN A 321 -5.73 2.15 -22.33
CA ASN A 321 -5.78 3.26 -23.28
C ASN A 321 -5.30 4.59 -22.69
N LEU A 322 -4.80 4.60 -21.45
CA LEU A 322 -4.28 5.81 -20.78
C LEU A 322 -2.75 5.75 -20.67
N PRO A 323 -2.05 6.90 -20.65
CA PRO A 323 -0.59 6.98 -20.65
C PRO A 323 0.01 6.77 -19.24
N VAL A 324 -0.38 5.68 -18.57
CA VAL A 324 -0.03 5.41 -17.17
C VAL A 324 1.35 4.78 -16.98
N THR A 325 2.01 4.37 -18.05
CA THR A 325 3.34 3.75 -18.01
C THR A 325 4.36 4.61 -18.76
N ASN A 326 5.55 4.77 -18.19
CA ASN A 326 6.68 5.38 -18.88
C ASN A 326 7.07 4.54 -20.12
N PRO A 327 6.97 5.09 -21.35
CA PRO A 327 7.24 4.34 -22.58
C PRO A 327 8.73 4.13 -22.86
N GLY A 328 9.61 4.69 -22.04
CA GLY A 328 11.05 4.79 -22.31
C GLY A 328 11.39 5.84 -23.36
N SER A 329 12.65 6.22 -23.43
CA SER A 329 13.16 7.23 -24.39
C SER A 329 13.81 6.61 -25.63
N LEU A 330 14.13 5.32 -25.61
CA LEU A 330 14.89 4.62 -26.66
C LEU A 330 14.26 3.27 -27.01
N ALA A 331 14.46 2.83 -28.25
CA ALA A 331 14.04 1.50 -28.69
C ALA A 331 14.68 0.41 -27.82
N GLY A 332 13.88 -0.56 -27.37
CA GLY A 332 14.33 -1.63 -26.47
C GLY A 332 14.55 -1.19 -25.01
N ARG A 333 14.19 0.05 -24.66
CA ARG A 333 14.26 0.61 -23.29
C ARG A 333 12.89 1.02 -22.75
N HIS A 334 11.82 0.49 -23.35
CA HIS A 334 10.46 0.68 -22.87
C HIS A 334 10.24 -0.14 -21.60
N ARG A 335 9.34 0.34 -20.73
CA ARG A 335 8.90 -0.39 -19.55
C ARG A 335 7.71 -1.30 -19.89
N GLN A 336 7.42 -2.25 -19.00
CA GLN A 336 6.22 -3.09 -19.13
C GLN A 336 4.94 -2.23 -19.08
N VAL A 337 4.24 -2.15 -20.21
CA VAL A 337 2.96 -1.45 -20.32
C VAL A 337 1.91 -2.04 -19.39
N TYR A 338 0.99 -1.20 -18.92
CA TYR A 338 -0.18 -1.63 -18.17
C TYR A 338 -1.11 -2.46 -19.05
N VAL A 339 -1.23 -3.76 -18.75
CA VAL A 339 -2.11 -4.70 -19.44
C VAL A 339 -3.12 -5.29 -18.46
N LYS A 340 -4.39 -5.23 -18.84
CA LYS A 340 -5.46 -5.97 -18.16
C LYS A 340 -5.59 -7.36 -18.80
N VAL A 341 -5.57 -8.41 -17.98
CA VAL A 341 -5.65 -9.81 -18.43
C VAL A 341 -6.85 -10.48 -17.77
N ASP A 342 -7.87 -10.78 -18.57
CA ASP A 342 -9.08 -11.47 -18.12
C ASP A 342 -8.78 -12.96 -17.86
N PHE A 343 -9.22 -13.51 -16.72
CA PHE A 343 -8.93 -14.92 -16.36
C PHE A 343 -10.14 -15.73 -15.85
N LEU A 344 -11.21 -15.07 -15.38
CA LEU A 344 -12.43 -15.73 -14.93
C LEU A 344 -13.66 -14.90 -15.31
N TYR A 345 -14.61 -15.51 -16.02
CA TYR A 345 -15.88 -14.85 -16.35
C TYR A 345 -16.94 -15.19 -15.30
N SER A 346 -17.62 -14.16 -14.79
CA SER A 346 -18.80 -14.29 -13.92
C SER A 346 -20.07 -14.11 -14.75
N PRO A 347 -20.84 -15.20 -15.01
CA PRO A 347 -22.05 -15.11 -15.82
C PRO A 347 -23.13 -14.27 -15.17
N GLU A 348 -23.24 -14.26 -13.83
CA GLU A 348 -24.26 -13.50 -13.09
C GLU A 348 -24.05 -11.99 -13.19
N LEU A 349 -22.78 -11.56 -13.18
CA LEU A 349 -22.37 -10.16 -13.27
C LEU A 349 -22.15 -9.71 -14.73
N ASP A 350 -22.06 -10.66 -15.66
CA ASP A 350 -21.62 -10.41 -17.04
C ASP A 350 -20.31 -9.60 -17.06
N MET A 351 -19.30 -10.14 -16.39
CA MET A 351 -18.06 -9.43 -16.10
C MET A 351 -16.87 -10.39 -16.07
N TRP A 352 -15.72 -9.93 -16.56
CA TRP A 352 -14.46 -10.63 -16.38
C TRP A 352 -13.73 -10.13 -15.13
N HIS A 353 -13.38 -11.07 -14.27
CA HIS A 353 -12.29 -10.93 -13.31
C HIS A 353 -10.98 -10.83 -14.07
N HIS A 354 -10.12 -9.93 -13.63
CA HIS A 354 -8.91 -9.57 -14.34
C HIS A 354 -7.75 -9.32 -13.40
N THR A 355 -6.57 -9.77 -13.84
CA THR A 355 -5.28 -9.43 -13.25
C THR A 355 -4.60 -8.36 -14.09
N HIS A 356 -3.52 -7.79 -13.57
CA HIS A 356 -2.74 -6.76 -14.22
C HIS A 356 -1.30 -7.24 -14.39
N LEU A 357 -0.78 -7.13 -15.62
CA LEU A 357 0.65 -7.15 -15.89
C LEU A 357 1.09 -5.70 -16.09
N MET A 358 1.91 -5.17 -15.19
CA MET A 358 2.28 -3.75 -15.21
C MET A 358 3.66 -3.50 -14.63
N ASP A 359 4.31 -2.43 -15.07
CA ASP A 359 5.43 -1.83 -14.35
C ASP A 359 4.98 -1.34 -12.96
N ALA A 360 5.82 -1.53 -11.93
CA ALA A 360 5.51 -1.12 -10.56
C ALA A 360 5.37 0.40 -10.37
N THR A 361 5.76 1.19 -11.37
CA THR A 361 5.58 2.66 -11.45
C THR A 361 4.38 3.08 -12.30
N ALA A 362 3.45 2.17 -12.62
CA ALA A 362 2.25 2.51 -13.38
C ALA A 362 1.29 3.42 -12.58
N GLY A 363 0.99 4.61 -13.11
CA GLY A 363 0.12 5.61 -12.46
C GLY A 363 0.69 6.14 -11.14
N THR A 364 -0.15 6.47 -10.16
CA THR A 364 0.34 6.97 -8.86
C THR A 364 1.10 5.88 -8.12
N HIS A 365 2.35 6.13 -7.78
CA HIS A 365 3.24 5.12 -7.21
C HIS A 365 4.28 5.70 -6.25
N LEU A 366 4.86 4.80 -5.44
CA LEU A 366 6.00 5.07 -4.58
C LEU A 366 7.31 4.89 -5.33
N ILE A 367 8.25 5.82 -5.14
CA ILE A 367 9.67 5.63 -5.41
C ILE A 367 10.43 5.49 -4.09
N THR A 368 11.10 4.35 -3.91
CA THR A 368 11.89 4.07 -2.70
C THR A 368 13.36 4.49 -2.89
N PRO A 369 14.16 4.62 -1.81
CA PRO A 369 15.60 4.83 -1.94
C PRO A 369 16.30 3.71 -2.73
N SER A 370 15.86 2.46 -2.58
CA SER A 370 16.44 1.33 -3.32
C SER A 370 16.11 1.34 -4.82
N PHE A 371 15.23 2.23 -5.29
CA PHE A 371 14.96 2.42 -6.72
C PHE A 371 16.22 2.81 -7.52
N ALA A 372 17.05 3.70 -6.97
CA ALA A 372 18.26 4.21 -7.64
C ALA A 372 19.55 3.98 -6.82
N LEU A 373 19.46 3.42 -5.62
CA LEU A 373 20.60 3.05 -4.81
C LEU A 373 20.72 1.52 -4.69
N PRO A 374 21.92 0.94 -4.92
CA PRO A 374 22.18 -0.44 -4.66
C PRO A 374 22.35 -0.68 -3.14
N PRO A 375 22.26 -1.93 -2.72
CA PRO A 375 22.52 -2.32 -1.33
C PRO A 375 23.97 -2.06 -0.90
N GLU A 376 24.20 -1.95 0.42
CA GLU A 376 25.54 -1.76 0.95
C GLU A 376 26.44 -2.96 0.59
N GLY A 377 27.68 -2.68 0.19
CA GLY A 377 28.63 -3.71 -0.24
C GLY A 377 28.39 -4.27 -1.65
N ALA A 378 27.36 -3.83 -2.37
CA ALA A 378 27.15 -4.23 -3.76
C ALA A 378 28.26 -3.68 -4.67
N SER A 379 28.89 -4.56 -5.45
CA SER A 379 29.79 -4.17 -6.53
C SER A 379 28.96 -3.85 -7.77
N VAL A 380 28.70 -2.56 -8.02
CA VAL A 380 27.96 -2.11 -9.19
C VAL A 380 28.92 -1.66 -10.30
N GLU A 381 28.80 -2.31 -11.46
CA GLU A 381 29.45 -1.85 -12.68
C GLU A 381 28.44 -1.08 -13.52
N TYR A 382 28.54 0.26 -13.53
CA TYR A 382 27.73 1.11 -14.40
C TYR A 382 28.30 1.19 -15.83
N SER A 383 27.46 1.57 -16.80
CA SER A 383 27.93 1.95 -18.13
C SER A 383 28.95 3.08 -18.07
N ALA A 384 29.78 3.24 -19.11
CA ALA A 384 30.79 4.31 -19.16
C ALA A 384 30.17 5.71 -18.98
N GLU A 385 28.98 5.92 -19.57
CA GLU A 385 28.22 7.16 -19.46
C GLU A 385 27.76 7.42 -18.01
N VAL A 386 27.10 6.44 -17.39
CA VAL A 386 26.60 6.58 -16.02
C VAL A 386 27.74 6.70 -15.01
N ARG A 387 28.90 6.06 -15.25
CA ARG A 387 30.11 6.28 -14.43
C ARG A 387 30.58 7.74 -14.47
N GLY A 388 30.53 8.37 -15.64
CA GLY A 388 30.84 9.80 -15.77
C GLY A 388 29.85 10.66 -14.98
N TRP A 389 28.55 10.38 -15.10
CA TRP A 389 27.52 11.09 -14.34
C TRP A 389 27.67 10.90 -12.83
N LEU A 390 28.03 9.68 -12.39
CA LEU A 390 28.31 9.38 -10.99
C LEU A 390 29.50 10.18 -10.48
N ALA A 391 30.60 10.20 -11.23
CA ALA A 391 31.78 11.00 -10.85
C ALA A 391 31.44 12.49 -10.71
N ASP A 392 30.65 13.04 -11.63
CA ASP A 392 30.20 14.43 -11.57
C ASP A 392 29.27 14.70 -10.38
N TYR A 393 28.35 13.76 -10.09
CA TYR A 393 27.49 13.83 -8.91
C TYR A 393 28.33 13.82 -7.64
N GLU A 394 29.24 12.86 -7.50
CA GLU A 394 30.03 12.66 -6.29
C GLU A 394 31.06 13.79 -6.05
N ALA A 395 31.56 14.40 -7.13
CA ALA A 395 32.39 15.59 -7.04
C ALA A 395 31.64 16.80 -6.45
N LYS A 396 30.34 16.91 -6.71
CA LYS A 396 29.51 18.05 -6.22
C LYS A 396 28.83 17.77 -4.88
N TYR A 397 28.25 16.59 -4.69
CA TYR A 397 27.35 16.27 -3.58
C TYR A 397 27.94 15.27 -2.58
N GLY A 398 29.11 14.70 -2.87
CA GLY A 398 29.66 13.58 -2.10
C GLY A 398 29.10 12.22 -2.56
N GLN A 399 29.52 11.16 -1.87
CA GLN A 399 29.21 9.78 -2.28
C GLN A 399 27.71 9.55 -2.46
N ARG A 400 27.33 8.83 -3.53
CA ARG A 400 25.93 8.52 -3.87
C ARG A 400 25.15 7.78 -2.76
N GLY A 401 25.84 6.99 -1.93
CA GLY A 401 25.24 6.21 -0.84
C GLY A 401 24.67 4.85 -1.27
N PHE A 402 24.02 4.17 -0.32
CA PHE A 402 23.45 2.83 -0.47
C PHE A 402 22.09 2.75 0.20
N SER A 403 21.22 1.84 -0.25
CA SER A 403 19.99 1.55 0.48
C SER A 403 19.47 0.14 0.19
N HIS A 404 18.89 -0.48 1.23
CA HIS A 404 18.10 -1.70 1.14
C HIS A 404 16.59 -1.42 1.25
N ARG A 405 16.18 -0.15 1.35
CA ARG A 405 14.80 0.24 1.63
C ARG A 405 13.90 -0.01 0.44
N THR A 406 13.21 -1.14 0.46
CA THR A 406 12.14 -1.52 -0.47
C THR A 406 10.77 -1.11 0.10
N THR A 407 9.72 -1.27 -0.71
CA THR A 407 8.37 -0.71 -0.47
C THR A 407 7.80 -1.05 0.90
N GLU A 408 7.91 -2.31 1.32
CA GLU A 408 7.40 -2.79 2.61
C GLU A 408 8.14 -2.21 3.82
N GLN A 409 9.34 -1.68 3.60
CA GLN A 409 10.22 -1.11 4.62
C GLN A 409 10.06 0.42 4.74
N VAL A 410 9.29 1.05 3.85
CA VAL A 410 8.94 2.47 3.97
C VAL A 410 7.88 2.64 5.05
N PRO A 411 8.14 3.41 6.11
CA PRO A 411 7.15 3.72 7.13
C PRO A 411 5.95 4.50 6.55
N LEU A 412 4.73 4.16 6.97
CA LEU A 412 3.51 4.80 6.47
C LEU A 412 3.41 6.30 6.84
N ASP A 413 4.02 6.71 7.95
CA ASP A 413 4.11 8.12 8.37
C ASP A 413 5.06 8.94 7.48
N TRP A 414 5.86 8.31 6.62
CA TRP A 414 6.66 9.05 5.63
C TRP A 414 5.84 9.46 4.42
N THR A 415 4.79 8.70 4.09
CA THR A 415 3.91 8.95 2.93
C THR A 415 2.56 9.56 3.34
N CYS A 416 2.42 9.94 4.61
CA CYS A 416 1.22 10.56 5.17
C CYS A 416 1.60 11.77 6.01
N GLY A 417 1.07 12.95 5.70
CA GLY A 417 1.43 14.18 6.41
C GLY A 417 0.59 15.39 5.98
N ASN A 418 0.76 16.53 6.64
CA ASN A 418 0.12 17.77 6.17
C ASN A 418 0.67 18.10 4.77
N ALA A 419 -0.24 18.39 3.84
CA ALA A 419 0.12 18.70 2.46
C ALA A 419 0.61 20.15 2.36
N ARG A 420 1.79 20.35 1.75
CA ARG A 420 2.28 21.66 1.33
C ARG A 420 2.41 21.69 -0.18
N VAL A 421 1.45 22.32 -0.83
CA VAL A 421 1.46 22.50 -2.28
C VAL A 421 2.41 23.63 -2.64
N VAL A 422 3.43 23.35 -3.44
CA VAL A 422 4.36 24.32 -4.01
C VAL A 422 4.01 24.48 -5.48
N ASP A 423 3.41 25.62 -5.83
CA ASP A 423 3.01 25.92 -7.21
C ASP A 423 4.24 26.30 -8.05
N VAL A 424 4.62 25.41 -8.96
CA VAL A 424 5.77 25.59 -9.87
C VAL A 424 5.34 25.76 -11.32
N ARG A 425 4.05 26.01 -11.58
CA ARG A 425 3.53 26.20 -12.94
C ARG A 425 4.14 27.37 -13.68
N SER A 426 4.72 28.35 -12.96
CA SER A 426 5.47 29.44 -13.57
C SER A 426 6.71 28.98 -14.35
N LEU A 427 7.18 27.75 -14.12
CA LEU A 427 8.27 27.13 -14.87
C LEU A 427 7.84 26.54 -16.21
N VAL A 428 6.53 26.30 -16.42
CA VAL A 428 6.03 25.70 -17.66
C VAL A 428 6.21 26.69 -18.81
N GLY A 429 6.91 26.26 -19.85
CA GLY A 429 7.30 27.04 -21.03
C GLY A 429 8.59 27.85 -20.87
N SER A 430 9.36 27.63 -19.79
CA SER A 430 10.58 28.39 -19.51
C SER A 430 11.85 27.84 -20.18
N ALA A 431 11.89 26.55 -20.51
CA ALA A 431 13.02 25.94 -21.20
C ALA A 431 12.95 26.24 -22.70
N PRO A 432 14.00 26.83 -23.30
CA PRO A 432 13.99 27.23 -24.70
C PRO A 432 13.90 26.00 -25.59
N GLN A 433 13.13 26.09 -26.69
CA GLN A 433 12.94 24.98 -27.63
C GLN A 433 14.25 24.39 -28.16
N SER A 434 15.31 25.20 -28.27
CA SER A 434 16.65 24.76 -28.69
C SER A 434 17.35 23.83 -27.68
N SER A 435 16.83 23.74 -26.45
CA SER A 435 17.34 22.85 -25.39
C SER A 435 16.54 21.56 -25.24
N TRP A 436 15.43 21.39 -25.97
CA TRP A 436 14.59 20.21 -25.84
C TRP A 436 15.27 18.96 -26.40
N PRO A 437 15.10 17.78 -25.75
CA PRO A 437 14.32 17.54 -24.54
C PRO A 437 15.01 18.10 -23.26
N ALA A 438 14.30 18.96 -22.54
CA ALA A 438 14.74 19.51 -21.26
C ALA A 438 13.53 19.73 -20.35
N SER A 439 13.72 19.48 -19.05
CA SER A 439 12.75 19.77 -18.00
C SER A 439 13.17 21.05 -17.28
N PRO A 440 12.26 22.00 -17.04
CA PRO A 440 12.51 23.12 -16.15
C PRO A 440 12.86 22.65 -14.74
N GLU A 441 13.81 23.32 -14.07
CA GLU A 441 14.27 22.90 -12.74
C GLU A 441 13.57 23.70 -11.63
N VAL A 442 13.03 23.00 -10.64
CA VAL A 442 12.59 23.56 -9.35
C VAL A 442 13.83 23.82 -8.51
N THR A 443 14.21 25.08 -8.39
CA THR A 443 15.44 25.51 -7.70
C THR A 443 15.21 25.78 -6.21
N VAL A 444 16.30 25.83 -5.45
CA VAL A 444 16.27 26.24 -4.02
C VAL A 444 15.70 27.64 -3.84
N ASP A 445 15.93 28.56 -4.79
CA ASP A 445 15.40 29.92 -4.69
C ASP A 445 13.88 29.98 -4.86
N LEU A 446 13.31 29.12 -5.71
CA LEU A 446 11.85 28.96 -5.81
C LEU A 446 11.26 28.39 -4.50
N LEU A 447 11.92 27.39 -3.91
CA LEU A 447 11.49 26.84 -2.63
C LEU A 447 11.57 27.86 -1.48
N LYS A 448 12.62 28.69 -1.45
CA LYS A 448 12.74 29.80 -0.49
C LYS A 448 11.69 30.88 -0.70
N ALA A 449 11.34 31.17 -1.95
CA ALA A 449 10.28 32.11 -2.27
C ALA A 449 8.91 31.59 -1.80
N ASP A 450 8.64 30.29 -1.96
CA ASP A 450 7.44 29.66 -1.41
C ASP A 450 7.39 29.74 0.13
N GLU A 451 8.51 29.45 0.81
CA GLU A 451 8.58 29.61 2.28
C GLU A 451 8.32 31.06 2.72
N ALA A 452 8.84 32.04 1.98
CA ALA A 452 8.61 33.45 2.27
C ALA A 452 7.14 33.85 2.11
N ALA A 453 6.41 33.24 1.17
CA ALA A 453 5.01 33.53 0.90
C ALA A 453 4.05 32.81 1.84
N HIS A 454 4.36 31.55 2.20
CA HIS A 454 3.40 30.64 2.84
C HIS A 454 3.90 30.06 4.17
N GLY A 455 5.03 30.54 4.69
CA GLY A 455 5.66 30.05 5.93
C GLY A 455 6.68 28.95 5.67
N ALA A 456 7.58 28.74 6.64
CA ALA A 456 8.65 27.75 6.55
C ALA A 456 8.13 26.33 6.38
N PHE A 457 8.90 25.49 5.69
CA PHE A 457 8.61 24.06 5.63
C PHE A 457 8.76 23.42 7.02
N GLU A 458 7.84 22.52 7.35
CA GLU A 458 7.84 21.79 8.62
C GLU A 458 8.23 20.33 8.39
N ALA A 459 8.96 19.75 9.34
CA ALA A 459 9.34 18.35 9.27
C ALA A 459 8.10 17.44 9.18
N GLY A 460 8.18 16.41 8.34
CA GLY A 460 7.07 15.47 8.11
C GLY A 460 5.94 15.98 7.20
N GLN A 461 6.02 17.21 6.67
CA GLN A 461 5.11 17.63 5.59
C GLN A 461 5.36 16.82 4.31
N ILE A 462 4.28 16.66 3.53
CA ILE A 462 4.36 16.15 2.16
C ILE A 462 4.46 17.36 1.24
N ILE A 463 5.63 17.58 0.63
CA ILE A 463 5.83 18.67 -0.32
C ILE A 463 5.29 18.21 -1.67
N VAL A 464 4.18 18.78 -2.13
CA VAL A 464 3.53 18.44 -3.40
C VAL A 464 3.88 19.51 -4.44
N LEU A 465 4.72 19.16 -5.41
CA LEU A 465 5.06 20.02 -6.54
C LEU A 465 3.88 20.06 -7.51
N PHE A 466 3.26 21.23 -7.64
CA PHE A 466 2.15 21.44 -8.56
C PHE A 466 2.64 22.03 -9.88
N THR A 467 2.71 21.17 -10.89
CA THR A 467 3.17 21.44 -12.25
C THR A 467 2.02 21.62 -13.24
N GLY A 468 0.83 21.08 -12.92
CA GLY A 468 -0.33 21.04 -13.82
C GLY A 468 -0.18 20.07 -14.99
N HIS A 469 0.84 19.19 -15.00
CA HIS A 469 1.17 18.36 -16.15
C HIS A 469 0.15 17.26 -16.39
N ILE A 470 -0.14 16.44 -15.38
CA ILE A 470 -1.12 15.35 -15.50
C ILE A 470 -2.53 15.91 -15.77
N ASP A 471 -2.98 16.94 -15.05
CA ASP A 471 -4.28 17.61 -15.30
C ASP A 471 -4.43 18.07 -16.77
N ARG A 472 -3.33 18.50 -17.41
CA ARG A 472 -3.35 19.05 -18.77
C ARG A 472 -3.30 17.98 -19.86
N PHE A 473 -2.50 16.93 -19.66
CA PHE A 473 -2.13 16.00 -20.73
C PHE A 473 -2.68 14.58 -20.56
N PHE A 474 -3.21 14.21 -19.39
CA PHE A 474 -3.72 12.86 -19.13
C PHE A 474 -5.03 12.61 -19.88
N LYS A 475 -4.91 12.07 -21.08
CA LYS A 475 -6.00 11.79 -22.02
C LYS A 475 -5.85 10.38 -22.56
N PRO A 476 -6.94 9.73 -23.02
CA PRO A 476 -6.83 8.45 -23.68
C PRO A 476 -6.14 8.57 -25.05
N ALA A 477 -5.53 7.47 -25.49
CA ALA A 477 -5.01 7.35 -26.85
C ALA A 477 -6.12 7.63 -27.88
N PRO A 478 -5.81 8.33 -29.00
CA PRO A 478 -4.47 8.73 -29.46
C PRO A 478 -3.96 10.11 -28.99
N ASP A 479 -4.67 10.80 -28.10
CA ASP A 479 -4.37 12.17 -27.63
C ASP A 479 -3.51 12.20 -26.35
N ASP A 480 -2.89 11.07 -26.02
CA ASP A 480 -2.18 10.78 -24.77
C ASP A 480 -0.70 11.20 -24.77
N LYS A 481 -0.19 11.58 -25.95
CA LYS A 481 1.25 11.78 -26.20
C LYS A 481 1.91 12.86 -25.37
N GLY A 482 1.14 13.84 -24.89
CA GLY A 482 1.63 14.97 -24.11
C GLY A 482 2.17 14.59 -22.73
N VAL A 483 1.74 13.46 -22.15
CA VAL A 483 2.24 13.02 -20.84
C VAL A 483 3.71 12.63 -20.92
N TRP A 484 4.05 11.75 -21.87
CA TRP A 484 5.38 11.13 -21.96
C TRP A 484 6.06 11.34 -23.32
N GLN A 485 5.40 10.94 -24.41
CA GLN A 485 6.05 10.74 -25.71
C GLN A 485 6.58 12.04 -26.31
N GLU A 486 5.79 13.11 -26.30
CA GLU A 486 6.20 14.41 -26.85
C GLU A 486 7.34 15.04 -26.03
N PRO A 487 7.28 15.07 -24.68
CA PRO A 487 8.40 15.51 -23.85
C PRO A 487 9.68 14.69 -24.06
N LEU A 488 9.60 13.35 -23.99
CA LEU A 488 10.77 12.47 -24.08
C LEU A 488 11.42 12.50 -25.47
N SER A 489 10.65 12.75 -26.53
CA SER A 489 11.17 12.89 -27.89
C SER A 489 11.62 14.32 -28.24
N GLY A 490 11.51 15.27 -27.29
CA GLY A 490 11.87 16.68 -27.50
C GLY A 490 10.93 17.44 -28.43
N LYS A 491 9.73 16.94 -28.67
CA LYS A 491 8.68 17.63 -29.45
C LYS A 491 7.95 18.68 -28.60
N SER A 492 7.96 18.52 -27.29
CA SER A 492 7.53 19.51 -26.32
C SER A 492 8.58 19.64 -25.21
N GLU A 493 8.41 20.66 -24.38
CA GLU A 493 9.11 20.78 -23.11
C GLU A 493 8.82 19.58 -22.21
N GLY A 494 9.79 19.24 -21.34
CA GLY A 494 9.57 18.41 -20.17
C GLY A 494 8.71 19.09 -19.10
N TRP A 495 8.34 18.35 -18.07
CA TRP A 495 7.67 18.90 -16.89
C TRP A 495 8.69 19.50 -15.90
N PRO A 496 8.27 20.46 -15.05
CA PRO A 496 9.08 20.94 -13.94
C PRO A 496 9.48 19.80 -12.99
N VAL A 497 10.76 19.74 -12.60
CA VAL A 497 11.30 18.70 -11.70
C VAL A 497 12.29 19.27 -10.70
N PRO A 498 12.41 18.68 -9.49
CA PRO A 498 13.46 19.07 -8.56
C PRO A 498 14.83 18.58 -9.03
N GLY A 499 15.84 19.46 -8.96
CA GLY A 499 17.24 19.05 -9.06
C GLY A 499 17.79 18.56 -7.72
N PRO A 500 19.01 17.97 -7.70
CA PRO A 500 19.62 17.50 -6.46
C PRO A 500 19.73 18.57 -5.37
N ASP A 501 20.04 19.82 -5.73
CA ASP A 501 20.14 20.94 -4.78
C ASP A 501 18.80 21.19 -4.04
N ALA A 502 17.67 21.07 -4.74
CA ALA A 502 16.34 21.19 -4.14
C ALA A 502 16.03 20.02 -3.19
N ILE A 503 16.42 18.79 -3.56
CA ILE A 503 16.28 17.62 -2.69
C ILE A 503 17.08 17.81 -1.39
N HIS A 504 18.35 18.23 -1.49
CA HIS A 504 19.20 18.49 -0.34
C HIS A 504 18.59 19.57 0.57
N TYR A 505 18.04 20.64 -0.03
CA TYR A 505 17.37 21.69 0.72
C TYR A 505 16.15 21.18 1.50
N LEU A 506 15.27 20.41 0.86
CA LEU A 506 14.09 19.85 1.51
C LEU A 506 14.46 18.83 2.60
N HIS A 507 15.49 18.01 2.38
CA HIS A 507 16.03 17.13 3.41
C HIS A 507 16.46 17.91 4.67
N GLN A 508 17.17 19.02 4.51
CA GLN A 508 17.60 19.88 5.62
C GLN A 508 16.42 20.48 6.42
N LYS A 509 15.22 20.53 5.83
CA LYS A 509 13.98 20.95 6.49
C LYS A 509 13.25 19.81 7.21
N GLY A 510 13.79 18.60 7.19
CA GLY A 510 13.18 17.42 7.79
C GLY A 510 12.06 16.81 6.94
N ILE A 511 12.01 17.12 5.65
CA ILE A 511 11.09 16.48 4.71
C ILE A 511 11.54 15.06 4.41
N ARG A 512 10.59 14.11 4.45
CA ARG A 512 10.83 12.70 4.10
C ARG A 512 10.22 12.29 2.77
N CYS A 513 9.21 13.02 2.29
CA CYS A 513 8.52 12.70 1.04
C CYS A 513 8.28 13.95 0.20
N ILE A 514 8.57 13.81 -1.09
CA ILE A 514 8.24 14.78 -2.12
C ILE A 514 7.26 14.10 -3.08
N ALA A 515 6.19 14.80 -3.42
CA ALA A 515 5.19 14.33 -4.37
C ALA A 515 5.09 15.28 -5.58
N THR A 516 4.60 14.78 -6.71
CA THR A 516 4.43 15.59 -7.92
C THR A 516 3.18 15.16 -8.72
N ASP A 517 2.50 16.13 -9.33
CA ASP A 517 1.48 15.88 -10.37
C ASP A 517 2.09 15.81 -11.79
N ALA A 518 3.39 15.57 -11.86
CA ALA A 518 4.10 15.21 -13.07
C ALA A 518 4.28 13.69 -13.17
N PRO A 519 4.66 13.16 -14.34
CA PRO A 519 4.75 11.73 -14.56
C PRO A 519 5.86 11.07 -13.73
N ASP A 520 6.94 11.81 -13.47
CA ASP A 520 8.02 11.41 -12.55
C ASP A 520 8.77 12.64 -11.98
N LEU A 521 9.63 12.45 -10.96
CA LEU A 521 10.47 13.51 -10.36
C LEU A 521 11.79 13.71 -11.11
N GLY A 522 12.13 12.86 -12.07
CA GLY A 522 13.43 12.86 -12.75
C GLY A 522 13.49 13.75 -13.99
N GLY A 523 12.37 13.89 -14.69
CA GLY A 523 12.26 14.68 -15.91
C GLY A 523 12.80 13.95 -17.13
N VAL A 524 12.83 14.65 -18.26
CA VAL A 524 13.14 14.02 -19.56
C VAL A 524 14.63 13.78 -19.81
N ASN A 525 15.51 14.42 -19.04
CA ASN A 525 16.96 14.29 -19.20
C ASN A 525 17.50 13.16 -18.31
N PRO A 526 18.03 12.05 -18.86
CA PRO A 526 18.37 10.86 -18.08
C PRO A 526 19.48 11.09 -17.05
N ARG A 527 20.45 11.97 -17.35
CA ARG A 527 21.52 12.33 -16.42
C ARG A 527 20.96 13.06 -15.20
N SER A 528 20.15 14.09 -15.44
CA SER A 528 19.59 14.92 -14.37
C SER A 528 18.59 14.11 -13.53
N ALA A 529 17.76 13.30 -14.19
CA ALA A 529 16.85 12.37 -13.54
C ALA A 529 17.56 11.45 -12.54
N LEU A 530 18.63 10.78 -13.00
CA LEU A 530 19.37 9.84 -12.16
C LEU A 530 20.04 10.55 -10.97
N MET A 531 20.56 11.75 -11.18
CA MET A 531 21.12 12.57 -10.08
C MET A 531 20.05 12.97 -9.06
N THR A 532 18.82 13.30 -9.48
CA THR A 532 17.70 13.58 -8.58
C THR A 532 17.35 12.37 -7.74
N TYR A 533 17.24 11.17 -8.33
CA TYR A 533 16.95 9.96 -7.57
C TYR A 533 18.10 9.51 -6.66
N TRP A 534 19.36 9.76 -7.05
CA TRP A 534 20.50 9.55 -6.17
C TRP A 534 20.47 10.49 -4.96
N ALA A 535 20.11 11.75 -5.14
CA ALA A 535 19.94 12.68 -4.03
C ALA A 535 18.78 12.29 -3.13
N LEU A 536 17.64 11.90 -3.72
CA LEU A 536 16.44 11.49 -2.97
C LEU A 536 16.74 10.25 -2.11
N GLY A 537 17.27 9.20 -2.72
CA GLY A 537 17.63 7.98 -2.00
C GLY A 537 18.78 8.18 -1.02
N GLY A 538 19.78 9.02 -1.36
CA GLY A 538 20.96 9.26 -0.53
C GLY A 538 20.63 9.94 0.81
N HIS A 539 19.51 10.68 0.86
CA HIS A 539 18.96 11.28 2.07
C HIS A 539 17.86 10.44 2.74
N ASP A 540 17.68 9.20 2.27
CA ASP A 540 16.63 8.27 2.71
C ASP A 540 15.23 8.89 2.63
N MET A 541 14.98 9.64 1.55
CA MET A 541 13.68 10.22 1.20
C MET A 541 12.96 9.35 0.18
N VAL A 542 11.63 9.51 0.10
CA VAL A 542 10.76 8.81 -0.87
C VAL A 542 10.07 9.78 -1.82
N GLY A 543 9.70 9.28 -2.99
CA GLY A 543 8.94 10.03 -4.00
C GLY A 543 7.53 9.48 -4.15
N ILE A 544 6.54 10.35 -4.39
CA ILE A 544 5.21 9.95 -4.86
C ILE A 544 4.93 10.67 -6.17
N GLU A 545 4.76 9.91 -7.24
CA GLU A 545 4.71 10.47 -8.59
C GLU A 545 3.33 10.28 -9.20
N PHE A 546 3.06 10.98 -10.30
CA PHE A 546 1.87 10.78 -11.11
C PHE A 546 0.56 11.11 -10.35
N LEU A 547 0.55 12.20 -9.58
CA LEU A 547 -0.68 12.73 -8.99
C LEU A 547 -1.54 13.46 -10.03
N ASN A 548 -2.83 13.59 -9.72
CA ASN A 548 -3.86 14.29 -10.47
C ASN A 548 -4.67 15.15 -9.48
N ASN A 549 -5.42 16.16 -9.94
CA ASN A 549 -6.28 17.01 -9.13
C ASN A 549 -5.54 17.80 -8.02
N VAL A 550 -4.22 18.00 -8.13
CA VAL A 550 -3.44 18.73 -7.11
C VAL A 550 -3.93 20.17 -6.94
N SER A 551 -4.49 20.77 -8.00
CA SER A 551 -5.18 22.07 -7.97
C SER A 551 -6.33 22.16 -6.97
N GLN A 552 -6.90 21.02 -6.55
CA GLN A 552 -8.05 20.97 -5.65
C GLN A 552 -7.66 20.85 -4.16
N ILE A 553 -6.37 20.61 -3.85
CA ILE A 553 -5.90 20.38 -2.48
C ILE A 553 -6.09 21.66 -1.62
N PRO A 554 -6.88 21.59 -0.53
CA PRO A 554 -7.01 22.72 0.40
C PRO A 554 -5.76 22.95 1.23
N SER A 555 -5.53 24.18 1.69
CA SER A 555 -4.33 24.56 2.48
C SER A 555 -4.16 23.79 3.80
N ASN A 556 -5.25 23.27 4.37
CA ASN A 556 -5.26 22.49 5.63
C ASN A 556 -5.44 20.99 5.37
N ALA A 557 -5.12 20.49 4.18
CA ALA A 557 -5.27 19.08 3.84
C ALA A 557 -4.23 18.19 4.52
N TYR A 558 -4.64 17.00 4.93
CA TYR A 558 -3.77 15.90 5.31
C TYR A 558 -3.71 14.90 4.17
N PHE A 559 -2.52 14.71 3.60
CA PHE A 559 -2.23 13.80 2.51
C PHE A 559 -2.05 12.37 3.05
N LEU A 560 -2.67 11.40 2.37
CA LEU A 560 -2.56 9.98 2.67
C LEU A 560 -2.22 9.24 1.38
N PHE A 561 -1.12 8.50 1.39
CA PHE A 561 -0.77 7.57 0.31
C PHE A 561 -0.29 6.26 0.90
N ALA A 562 -0.85 5.15 0.38
CA ALA A 562 -0.40 3.81 0.73
C ALA A 562 -0.11 3.01 -0.56
N PRO A 563 1.15 2.61 -0.78
CA PRO A 563 1.52 1.72 -1.88
C PRO A 563 1.33 0.26 -1.47
N THR A 564 0.97 -0.62 -2.40
CA THR A 564 0.77 -2.05 -2.11
C THR A 564 2.00 -2.64 -1.41
N ARG A 565 1.79 -3.34 -0.28
CA ARG A 565 2.86 -3.83 0.61
C ARG A 565 3.57 -5.06 0.03
N ILE A 566 4.41 -4.86 -0.97
CA ILE A 566 5.11 -5.93 -1.70
C ILE A 566 6.54 -6.03 -1.20
N ARG A 567 6.95 -7.23 -0.78
CA ARG A 567 8.30 -7.48 -0.28
C ARG A 567 9.33 -7.37 -1.41
N ASN A 568 10.46 -6.74 -1.12
CA ASN A 568 11.59 -6.55 -2.04
C ASN A 568 11.28 -5.72 -3.31
N SER A 569 10.15 -5.01 -3.36
CA SER A 569 9.83 -4.16 -4.52
C SER A 569 10.40 -2.75 -4.35
N HIS A 570 11.09 -2.24 -5.36
CA HIS A 570 11.82 -0.98 -5.37
C HIS A 570 10.91 0.24 -5.67
N ALA A 571 9.73 -0.03 -6.22
CA ALA A 571 8.62 0.90 -6.40
C ALA A 571 7.31 0.12 -6.25
N SER A 572 6.19 0.79 -6.02
CA SER A 572 4.91 0.08 -5.95
C SER A 572 3.73 1.01 -6.21
N PRO A 573 2.70 0.57 -6.97
CA PRO A 573 1.52 1.36 -7.22
C PRO A 573 0.74 1.56 -5.92
N GLY A 574 -0.01 2.65 -5.84
CA GLY A 574 -0.88 2.94 -4.71
C GLY A 574 -1.97 3.92 -5.08
N ARG A 575 -2.58 4.51 -4.06
CA ARG A 575 -3.56 5.59 -4.25
C ARG A 575 -3.33 6.69 -3.24
N ALA A 576 -3.39 7.93 -3.73
CA ALA A 576 -3.24 9.13 -2.92
C ALA A 576 -4.60 9.80 -2.76
N ILE A 577 -4.94 10.17 -1.52
CA ILE A 577 -6.09 11.02 -1.21
C ILE A 577 -5.68 12.13 -0.26
N VAL A 578 -6.49 13.16 -0.15
CA VAL A 578 -6.42 14.12 0.96
C VAL A 578 -7.72 14.15 1.75
N LEU A 579 -7.61 14.34 3.07
CA LEU A 579 -8.71 14.65 3.98
C LEU A 579 -8.51 16.05 4.56
N TYR A 580 -9.56 16.86 4.67
CA TYR A 580 -9.44 18.28 5.07
C TYR A 580 -10.57 18.77 5.97
#